data_AF-A0AAN6UQF4-F1
#
_entry.id   AF-A0AAN6UQF4-F1
#
_cell.length_a   1.000
_cell.length_b   1.000
_cell.length_c   1.000
_cell.angle_alpha   90.00
_cell.angle_beta   90.00
_cell.angle_gamma   90.00
#
_symmetry.space_group_name_H-M   'P 1'
#
loop_
_entity.id
_entity.type
_entity.pdbx_description
1 polymer ?
#
loop_
_entity_poly.entity_id
_entity_poly.type
_entity_poly.pdbx_seq_one_letter_code
_entity_poly.pdbx_strand_id
1 'polypeptide(L)'
;MAPSTLDLFILTFNCAKNLIDTSVFASHLHGALSQKATGLPDVVVFSLQEVAPLSYAFIGPYFLNPYYARFGEALNLASEQVLATSPDGDDEDAASVSQATGGSQGKTQPYTLVRANNVGMTAILLYVRDPDSIRKIEEAECGFGAADMGNKGAVGLRVTWRGRGQQEQDSDQATELTFVAAHLAAMEWNTEKRNANWRSIVSGLTFANPRSILPEDAFPARRAAPTPDRSGAGDIGPRLPTGDSPDPSEAEDQDQADPDPDDDDEESESESASAPTAPLLPTTPQDPDHDQPRLSPAHLAALHAISVYKPTAHLFVAGDLNYRISATSPPPDATFPSVDPASPSHHPAFLARDQLTRERRARRTLHGLREAAVCFGPTYKFDVLAEPAAEDDAAVSAGATENGVAVVPWRFARHRWPGWCDRVLFLDALGGGGKGCGGGMIETRVYEALPVMAVSDHRAVGVDPRVRLPVPVDVHAWERRAAARRKELVVGWTALVWSTPAGAALMGTALALGAGSWWFLRG
;
A
#
# COMPACT_ATOMS: atom_id res chain seq x y z
N MET A 1 -31.41 -2.34 21.84
CA MET A 1 -30.05 -1.79 22.03
C MET A 1 -29.77 -0.87 20.84
N ALA A 2 -28.89 0.12 20.98
CA ALA A 2 -28.29 0.74 19.79
C ALA A 2 -27.36 -0.29 19.11
N PRO A 3 -27.16 -0.24 17.77
CA PRO A 3 -26.14 -1.05 17.13
C PRO A 3 -24.75 -0.62 17.64
N SER A 4 -23.83 -1.58 17.78
CA SER A 4 -22.43 -1.29 18.11
C SER A 4 -21.76 -0.56 16.93
N THR A 5 -21.31 0.67 17.16
CA THR A 5 -20.46 1.42 16.23
C THR A 5 -19.01 1.00 16.39
N LEU A 6 -18.27 1.03 15.28
CA LEU A 6 -16.82 0.85 15.23
C LEU A 6 -16.20 2.19 14.83
N ASP A 7 -15.40 2.80 15.70
CA ASP A 7 -14.59 3.96 15.30
C ASP A 7 -13.25 3.46 14.71
N LEU A 8 -12.96 3.87 13.47
CA LEU A 8 -11.89 3.32 12.64
C LEU A 8 -11.08 4.44 11.99
N PHE A 9 -9.76 4.37 12.14
CA PHE A 9 -8.82 5.27 11.48
C PHE A 9 -7.95 4.51 10.47
N ILE A 10 -7.80 5.07 9.28
CA ILE A 10 -6.95 4.53 8.23
C ILE A 10 -5.98 5.61 7.79
N LEU A 11 -4.72 5.23 7.62
CA LEU A 11 -3.68 6.09 7.08
C LEU A 11 -2.94 5.35 5.98
N THR A 12 -2.84 5.94 4.79
CA THR A 12 -1.87 5.52 3.77
C THR A 12 -0.69 6.46 3.72
N PHE A 13 0.54 5.94 3.54
CA PHE A 13 1.75 6.76 3.44
C PHE A 13 2.84 6.02 2.66
N ASN A 14 3.41 6.67 1.65
CA ASN A 14 4.66 6.25 1.04
C ASN A 14 5.84 6.73 1.91
N CYS A 15 6.64 5.79 2.41
CA CYS A 15 7.75 6.04 3.35
C CYS A 15 9.09 6.36 2.66
N ALA A 16 9.15 6.36 1.32
CA ALA A 16 10.36 6.60 0.54
C ALA A 16 11.59 5.77 0.98
N LYS A 17 11.36 4.52 1.43
CA LYS A 17 12.35 3.54 1.94
C LYS A 17 12.98 3.90 3.29
N ASN A 18 12.54 4.97 3.94
CA ASN A 18 13.14 5.54 5.16
C ASN A 18 12.46 5.08 6.46
N LEU A 19 13.21 5.18 7.57
CA LEU A 19 12.65 5.15 8.92
C LEU A 19 12.02 6.51 9.25
N ILE A 20 10.82 6.51 9.84
CA ILE A 20 10.19 7.73 10.37
C ILE A 20 10.87 8.17 11.68
N ASP A 21 10.88 9.48 11.94
CA ASP A 21 11.05 10.00 13.30
C ASP A 21 9.74 9.78 14.08
N THR A 22 9.82 9.14 15.24
CA THR A 22 8.63 8.75 16.01
C THR A 22 8.00 9.91 16.75
N SER A 23 8.77 10.94 17.12
CA SER A 23 8.27 12.12 17.82
C SER A 23 7.54 13.08 16.88
N VAL A 24 8.08 13.29 15.68
CA VAL A 24 7.45 14.07 14.61
C VAL A 24 6.17 13.36 14.14
N PHE A 25 6.25 12.07 13.80
CA PHE A 25 5.09 11.33 13.33
C PHE A 25 4.00 11.20 14.41
N ALA A 26 4.36 11.02 15.68
CA ALA A 26 3.40 11.05 16.80
C ALA A 26 2.69 12.41 16.91
N SER A 27 3.40 13.52 16.75
CA SER A 27 2.82 14.87 16.87
C SER A 27 1.81 15.17 15.74
N HIS A 28 2.07 14.66 14.52
CA HIS A 28 1.11 14.75 13.42
C HIS A 28 -0.08 13.77 13.57
N LEU A 29 0.16 12.55 14.06
CA LEU A 29 -0.91 11.61 14.43
C LEU A 29 -1.79 12.17 15.55
N HIS A 30 -1.22 12.81 16.57
CA HIS A 30 -1.96 13.42 17.69
C HIS A 30 -2.97 14.46 17.19
N GLY A 31 -2.57 15.32 16.24
CA GLY A 31 -3.50 16.25 15.59
C GLY A 31 -4.65 15.53 14.89
N ALA A 32 -4.36 14.55 14.02
CA ALA A 32 -5.38 13.78 13.32
C ALA A 32 -6.30 12.95 14.24
N LEU A 33 -5.78 12.44 15.36
CA LEU A 33 -6.54 11.70 16.37
C LEU A 33 -7.33 12.61 17.33
N SER A 34 -7.03 13.92 17.36
CA SER A 34 -7.77 14.92 18.16
C SER A 34 -8.85 15.64 17.35
N GLN A 35 -8.67 15.79 16.03
CA GLN A 35 -9.58 16.52 15.15
C GLN A 35 -10.99 15.90 15.13
N LYS A 36 -11.96 16.59 15.74
CA LYS A 36 -13.39 16.19 15.79
C LYS A 36 -13.61 14.82 16.46
N ALA A 37 -12.67 14.38 17.30
CA ALA A 37 -12.70 13.08 17.94
C ALA A 37 -13.65 13.05 19.16
N THR A 38 -14.36 11.93 19.32
CA THR A 38 -15.14 11.58 20.52
C THR A 38 -14.38 10.66 21.48
N GLY A 39 -13.12 10.36 21.16
CA GLY A 39 -12.26 9.37 21.80
C GLY A 39 -11.27 8.79 20.80
N LEU A 40 -10.42 7.85 21.25
CA LEU A 40 -9.55 7.10 20.35
C LEU A 40 -10.35 6.07 19.52
N PRO A 41 -10.05 5.88 18.22
CA PRO A 41 -10.56 4.77 17.41
C PRO A 41 -10.40 3.40 18.09
N ASP A 42 -11.30 2.45 17.85
CA ASP A 42 -11.11 1.07 18.30
C ASP A 42 -10.09 0.33 17.42
N VAL A 43 -10.04 0.67 16.12
CA VAL A 43 -9.17 0.03 15.11
C VAL A 43 -8.39 1.10 14.33
N VAL A 44 -7.10 0.83 14.10
CA VAL A 44 -6.18 1.65 13.30
C VAL A 44 -5.51 0.78 12.24
N VAL A 45 -5.54 1.22 10.98
CA VAL A 45 -4.89 0.51 9.86
C VAL A 45 -3.92 1.42 9.11
N PHE A 46 -2.65 1.03 9.06
CA PHE A 46 -1.65 1.70 8.24
C PHE A 46 -1.40 0.92 6.95
N SER A 47 -1.51 1.62 5.83
CA SER A 47 -1.18 1.16 4.48
C SER A 47 0.13 1.83 4.05
N LEU A 48 1.23 1.11 4.10
CA LEU A 48 2.56 1.68 3.86
C LEU A 48 3.10 1.26 2.49
N GLN A 49 3.68 2.22 1.77
CA GLN A 49 4.33 2.01 0.48
C GLN A 49 5.81 2.38 0.60
N GLU A 50 6.68 1.68 -0.13
CA GLU A 50 8.14 1.82 -0.02
C GLU A 50 8.62 1.77 1.44
N VAL A 51 8.08 0.84 2.23
CA VAL A 51 8.26 0.83 3.71
C VAL A 51 9.72 0.63 4.16
N ALA A 52 10.55 0.03 3.30
CA ALA A 52 11.97 -0.27 3.51
C ALA A 52 12.63 -0.57 2.16
N PRO A 53 13.97 -0.67 2.07
CA PRO A 53 14.68 -1.11 0.87
C PRO A 53 14.18 -2.46 0.33
N LEU A 54 14.20 -2.64 -1.00
CA LEU A 54 13.59 -3.79 -1.67
C LEU A 54 14.11 -5.15 -1.18
N SER A 55 15.42 -5.25 -0.91
CA SER A 55 16.05 -6.47 -0.39
C SER A 55 15.52 -6.86 1.00
N TYR A 56 15.35 -5.88 1.89
CA TYR A 56 14.79 -6.06 3.23
C TYR A 56 13.34 -6.52 3.13
N ALA A 57 12.57 -5.85 2.26
CA ALA A 57 11.17 -6.13 2.05
C ALA A 57 10.90 -7.51 1.42
N PHE A 58 11.79 -7.96 0.54
CA PHE A 58 11.79 -9.31 -0.02
C PHE A 58 12.16 -10.38 1.01
N ILE A 59 13.17 -10.16 1.87
CA ILE A 59 13.50 -11.12 2.93
C ILE A 59 12.37 -11.20 3.97
N GLY A 60 11.76 -10.07 4.33
CA GLY A 60 10.52 -10.00 5.11
C GLY A 60 10.72 -9.65 6.59
N PRO A 61 9.86 -10.15 7.51
CA PRO A 61 9.64 -9.55 8.84
C PRO A 61 10.87 -9.22 9.67
N TYR A 62 11.93 -10.04 9.66
CA TYR A 62 13.15 -9.75 10.44
C TYR A 62 13.76 -8.37 10.12
N PHE A 63 13.80 -7.99 8.83
CA PHE A 63 14.32 -6.70 8.40
C PHE A 63 13.28 -5.57 8.40
N LEU A 64 11.98 -5.91 8.47
CA LEU A 64 10.87 -4.95 8.45
C LEU A 64 10.38 -4.55 9.85
N ASN A 65 10.57 -5.41 10.85
CA ASN A 65 10.21 -5.14 12.25
C ASN A 65 10.77 -3.80 12.79
N PRO A 66 12.01 -3.37 12.49
CA PRO A 66 12.51 -2.05 12.91
C PRO A 66 11.70 -0.87 12.34
N TYR A 67 11.15 -1.01 11.13
CA TYR A 67 10.30 0.00 10.50
C TYR A 67 8.89 -0.04 11.11
N TYR A 68 8.28 -1.23 11.22
CA TYR A 68 6.96 -1.41 11.82
C TYR A 68 6.88 -0.97 13.29
N ALA A 69 7.94 -1.19 14.06
CA ALA A 69 8.03 -0.77 15.46
C ALA A 69 7.90 0.75 15.61
N ARG A 70 8.53 1.54 14.73
CA ARG A 70 8.47 3.01 14.75
C ARG A 70 7.04 3.53 14.57
N PHE A 71 6.28 2.93 13.66
CA PHE A 71 4.86 3.28 13.47
C PHE A 71 3.99 2.94 14.70
N GLY A 72 4.27 1.82 15.37
CA GLY A 72 3.57 1.43 16.61
C GLY A 72 3.94 2.29 17.81
N GLU A 73 5.21 2.70 17.91
CA GLU A 73 5.72 3.65 18.90
C GLU A 73 5.04 5.02 18.72
N ALA A 74 5.06 5.57 17.50
CA ALA A 74 4.45 6.86 17.18
C ALA A 74 2.92 6.88 17.42
N LEU A 75 2.21 5.82 17.04
CA LEU A 75 0.77 5.68 17.30
C LEU A 75 0.46 5.69 18.80
N ASN A 76 1.22 4.94 19.60
CA ASN A 76 0.99 4.88 21.04
C ASN A 76 1.37 6.18 21.75
N LEU A 77 2.48 6.83 21.36
CA LEU A 77 2.85 8.16 21.87
C LEU A 77 1.77 9.21 21.60
N ALA A 78 1.24 9.27 20.37
CA ALA A 78 0.13 10.15 20.01
C ALA A 78 -1.14 9.84 20.83
N SER A 79 -1.41 8.55 21.06
CA SER A 79 -2.60 8.10 21.78
C SER A 79 -2.54 8.38 23.28
N GLU A 80 -1.37 8.27 23.90
CA GLU A 80 -1.16 8.68 25.29
C GLU A 80 -1.37 10.20 25.47
N GLN A 81 -1.01 11.02 24.48
CA GLN A 81 -1.24 12.48 24.49
C GLN A 81 -2.73 12.85 24.40
N VAL A 82 -3.51 12.19 23.53
CA VAL A 82 -4.97 12.40 23.43
C VAL A 82 -5.67 12.02 24.76
N LEU A 83 -5.28 10.90 25.37
CA LEU A 83 -5.85 10.48 26.66
C LEU A 83 -5.47 11.46 27.79
N ALA A 84 -4.22 11.93 27.82
CA ALA A 84 -3.74 12.88 28.83
C ALA A 84 -4.31 14.31 28.68
N THR A 85 -5.00 14.62 27.59
CA THR A 85 -5.63 15.94 27.33
C THR A 85 -7.16 15.91 27.36
N SER A 86 -7.76 14.74 27.61
CA SER A 86 -9.22 14.58 27.70
C SER A 86 -9.76 15.15 29.03
N PRO A 87 -10.84 15.97 29.05
CA PRO A 87 -11.28 16.67 30.27
C PRO A 87 -11.89 15.77 31.36
N ASP A 88 -12.49 14.64 30.99
CA ASP A 88 -13.24 13.76 31.89
C ASP A 88 -12.32 12.81 32.68
N GLY A 89 -11.35 13.38 33.39
CA GLY A 89 -10.31 12.66 34.15
C GLY A 89 -10.77 11.92 35.41
N ASP A 90 -12.07 11.69 35.57
CA ASP A 90 -12.71 11.00 36.70
C ASP A 90 -13.14 9.55 36.35
N ASP A 91 -12.52 8.93 35.33
CA ASP A 91 -12.66 7.48 35.04
C ASP A 91 -12.07 6.66 36.21
N GLU A 92 -12.92 6.21 37.14
CA GLU A 92 -12.52 5.51 38.38
C GLU A 92 -11.70 4.22 38.12
N ASP A 93 -11.82 3.61 36.93
CA ASP A 93 -11.03 2.43 36.52
C ASP A 93 -9.51 2.68 36.46
N ALA A 94 -9.06 3.94 36.37
CA ALA A 94 -7.63 4.28 36.40
C ALA A 94 -7.01 4.29 37.82
N ALA A 95 -7.83 4.38 38.88
CA ALA A 95 -7.36 4.74 40.22
C ALA A 95 -6.92 3.57 41.12
N SER A 96 -7.10 2.31 40.70
CA SER A 96 -6.92 1.13 41.57
C SER A 96 -5.50 0.55 41.67
N VAL A 97 -4.53 1.07 40.89
CA VAL A 97 -3.16 0.50 40.79
C VAL A 97 -2.07 1.51 41.18
N SER A 98 -2.03 1.92 42.46
CA SER A 98 -0.87 2.66 43.02
C SER A 98 -0.73 2.60 44.54
N GLN A 99 -0.51 1.40 45.10
CA GLN A 99 0.37 1.19 46.29
C GLN A 99 0.55 -0.31 46.68
N ALA A 100 1.57 -0.99 46.13
CA ALA A 100 2.33 -2.05 46.84
C ALA A 100 3.51 -2.60 46.00
N THR A 101 4.69 -2.68 46.62
CA THR A 101 5.92 -3.40 46.19
C THR A 101 6.55 -3.07 44.82
N GLY A 102 7.88 -2.98 44.80
CA GLY A 102 8.64 -2.58 43.62
C GLY A 102 8.78 -3.68 42.57
N GLY A 103 8.36 -3.36 41.34
CA GLY A 103 8.61 -4.13 40.13
C GLY A 103 8.38 -3.25 38.90
N SER A 104 9.07 -3.53 37.79
CA SER A 104 8.98 -2.74 36.55
C SER A 104 7.65 -3.00 35.84
N GLN A 105 6.56 -2.38 36.30
CA GLN A 105 5.29 -2.37 35.58
C GLN A 105 5.43 -1.55 34.28
N GLY A 106 5.40 -2.22 33.14
CA GLY A 106 5.33 -1.54 31.84
C GLY A 106 3.96 -0.89 31.66
N LYS A 107 3.93 0.35 31.16
CA LYS A 107 2.68 1.01 30.73
C LYS A 107 1.94 0.09 29.73
N THR A 108 0.64 -0.08 29.94
CA THR A 108 -0.25 -0.69 28.96
C THR A 108 -0.40 0.26 27.78
N GLN A 109 0.20 -0.11 26.64
CA GLN A 109 0.10 0.67 25.40
C GLN A 109 -1.37 0.77 24.93
N PRO A 110 -1.86 1.96 24.55
CA PRO A 110 -3.21 2.13 24.00
C PRO A 110 -3.59 1.18 22.86
N TYR A 111 -2.64 0.85 21.97
CA TYR A 111 -2.86 0.02 20.79
C TYR A 111 -1.88 -1.14 20.69
N THR A 112 -2.41 -2.34 20.43
CA THR A 112 -1.64 -3.56 20.13
C THR A 112 -1.61 -3.82 18.63
N LEU A 113 -0.42 -4.08 18.07
CA LEU A 113 -0.26 -4.58 16.69
C LEU A 113 -0.69 -6.06 16.63
N VAL A 114 -1.88 -6.33 16.09
CA VAL A 114 -2.42 -7.70 15.97
C VAL A 114 -2.04 -8.39 14.65
N ARG A 115 -1.67 -7.62 13.61
CA ARG A 115 -1.10 -8.16 12.38
C ARG A 115 -0.25 -7.16 11.60
N ALA A 116 0.81 -7.66 10.97
CA ALA A 116 1.50 -6.98 9.88
C ALA A 116 1.81 -8.01 8.77
N ASN A 117 1.62 -7.64 7.50
CA ASN A 117 2.06 -8.43 6.34
C ASN A 117 2.44 -7.48 5.17
N ASN A 118 3.23 -7.96 4.21
CA ASN A 118 3.71 -7.18 3.07
C ASN A 118 3.85 -8.00 1.78
N VAL A 119 3.66 -7.34 0.63
CA VAL A 119 4.09 -7.85 -0.68
C VAL A 119 5.19 -6.93 -1.22
N GLY A 120 6.42 -7.44 -1.21
CA GLY A 120 7.64 -6.63 -1.29
C GLY A 120 7.51 -5.36 -0.46
N MET A 121 7.74 -4.18 -1.05
CA MET A 121 7.77 -2.91 -0.31
C MET A 121 6.40 -2.33 0.07
N THR A 122 5.29 -3.03 -0.21
CA THR A 122 3.93 -2.60 0.16
C THR A 122 3.47 -3.37 1.40
N ALA A 123 3.23 -2.69 2.52
CA ALA A 123 2.89 -3.31 3.80
C ALA A 123 1.53 -2.84 4.34
N ILE A 124 0.90 -3.68 5.15
CA ILE A 124 -0.29 -3.36 5.92
C ILE A 124 -0.09 -3.73 7.39
N LEU A 125 -0.45 -2.81 8.29
CA LEU A 125 -0.33 -2.97 9.73
C LEU A 125 -1.70 -2.71 10.37
N LEU A 126 -2.17 -3.64 11.18
CA LEU A 126 -3.46 -3.60 11.88
C LEU A 126 -3.22 -3.50 13.39
N TYR A 127 -3.58 -2.36 13.96
CA TYR A 127 -3.50 -2.05 15.37
C TYR A 127 -4.92 -1.94 15.96
N VAL A 128 -5.14 -2.39 17.20
CA VAL A 128 -6.44 -2.28 17.88
C VAL A 128 -6.33 -1.92 19.36
N ARG A 129 -7.38 -1.27 19.87
CA ARG A 129 -7.57 -0.94 21.30
C ARG A 129 -7.83 -2.16 22.19
N ASP A 130 -8.45 -3.19 21.61
CA ASP A 130 -8.88 -4.42 22.26
C ASP A 130 -8.59 -5.60 21.31
N PRO A 131 -7.55 -6.41 21.58
CA PRO A 131 -7.20 -7.57 20.74
C PRO A 131 -8.31 -8.63 20.63
N ASP A 132 -9.12 -8.84 21.67
CA ASP A 132 -10.13 -9.90 21.70
C ASP A 132 -11.38 -9.55 20.85
N SER A 133 -11.55 -8.27 20.51
CA SER A 133 -12.52 -7.78 19.54
C SER A 133 -12.25 -8.27 18.10
N ILE A 134 -11.00 -8.64 17.78
CA ILE A 134 -10.60 -9.11 16.45
C ILE A 134 -10.46 -10.63 16.41
N ARG A 135 -11.21 -11.25 15.50
CA ARG A 135 -11.20 -12.71 15.27
C ARG A 135 -10.99 -13.01 13.78
N LYS A 136 -10.57 -14.25 13.50
CA LYS A 136 -10.45 -14.82 12.14
C LYS A 136 -9.72 -13.89 11.16
N ILE A 137 -8.43 -13.66 11.41
CA ILE A 137 -7.56 -12.91 10.50
C ILE A 137 -7.19 -13.79 9.30
N GLU A 138 -7.63 -13.40 8.11
CA GLU A 138 -7.30 -14.00 6.82
C GLU A 138 -6.42 -13.03 6.01
N GLU A 139 -5.46 -13.56 5.24
CA GLU A 139 -4.43 -12.75 4.57
C GLU A 139 -4.41 -13.04 3.06
N ALA A 140 -4.05 -12.02 2.26
CA ALA A 140 -3.98 -12.14 0.81
C ALA A 140 -2.98 -11.14 0.20
N GLU A 141 -2.27 -11.55 -0.85
CA GLU A 141 -1.22 -10.76 -1.52
C GLU A 141 -1.41 -10.78 -3.04
N CYS A 142 -0.92 -9.75 -3.73
CA CYS A 142 -0.84 -9.70 -5.18
C CYS A 142 0.36 -8.83 -5.61
N GLY A 143 1.45 -9.45 -6.08
CA GLY A 143 2.61 -8.75 -6.63
C GLY A 143 2.37 -8.29 -8.06
N PHE A 144 2.99 -7.17 -8.46
CA PHE A 144 2.88 -6.61 -9.82
C PHE A 144 4.18 -6.64 -10.62
N GLY A 145 5.33 -7.04 -10.10
CA GLY A 145 6.59 -6.98 -10.85
C GLY A 145 6.75 -8.05 -11.93
N ALA A 146 7.90 -7.98 -12.61
CA ALA A 146 8.31 -8.96 -13.61
C ALA A 146 8.25 -10.38 -13.03
N ALA A 147 7.62 -11.29 -13.77
CA ALA A 147 7.37 -12.67 -13.36
C ALA A 147 6.69 -12.83 -11.96
N ASP A 148 5.76 -11.90 -11.67
CA ASP A 148 4.90 -11.75 -10.47
C ASP A 148 5.61 -11.30 -9.16
N MET A 149 6.86 -10.80 -9.19
CA MET A 149 7.62 -10.36 -7.99
C MET A 149 7.16 -9.00 -7.42
N GLY A 150 7.02 -8.83 -6.10
CA GLY A 150 6.35 -7.69 -5.47
C GLY A 150 7.09 -6.34 -5.37
N ASN A 151 7.80 -5.84 -6.39
CA ASN A 151 8.40 -4.48 -6.33
C ASN A 151 7.33 -3.39 -6.05
N LYS A 152 6.17 -3.53 -6.70
CA LYS A 152 4.89 -2.92 -6.38
C LYS A 152 3.85 -4.04 -6.25
N GLY A 153 2.72 -3.79 -5.59
CA GLY A 153 1.75 -4.84 -5.29
C GLY A 153 0.56 -4.35 -4.47
N ALA A 154 -0.26 -5.28 -4.00
CA ALA A 154 -1.23 -5.05 -2.93
C ALA A 154 -1.24 -6.20 -1.93
N VAL A 155 -1.38 -5.86 -0.64
CA VAL A 155 -1.51 -6.82 0.47
C VAL A 155 -2.80 -6.49 1.23
N GLY A 156 -3.53 -7.51 1.65
CA GLY A 156 -4.82 -7.34 2.30
C GLY A 156 -5.00 -8.23 3.52
N LEU A 157 -5.73 -7.68 4.50
CA LEU A 157 -6.17 -8.35 5.72
C LEU A 157 -7.69 -8.37 5.74
N ARG A 158 -8.28 -9.55 5.95
CA ARG A 158 -9.69 -9.68 6.30
C ARG A 158 -9.80 -10.11 7.75
N VAL A 159 -10.70 -9.49 8.49
CA VAL A 159 -10.93 -9.76 9.91
C VAL A 159 -12.42 -9.80 10.22
N THR A 160 -12.78 -10.46 11.31
CA THR A 160 -14.10 -10.42 11.91
C THR A 160 -14.03 -9.61 13.20
N TRP A 161 -14.66 -8.44 13.22
CA TRP A 161 -14.80 -7.60 14.41
C TRP A 161 -16.06 -7.97 15.20
N ARG A 162 -16.02 -7.81 16.52
CA ARG A 162 -17.15 -7.90 17.44
C ARG A 162 -17.25 -6.62 18.27
N GLY A 163 -18.46 -6.27 18.68
CA GLY A 163 -18.69 -5.13 19.57
C GLY A 163 -17.93 -5.28 20.88
N ARG A 164 -17.33 -4.18 21.33
CA ARG A 164 -16.51 -4.09 22.54
C ARG A 164 -17.25 -4.67 23.75
N GLY A 165 -16.67 -5.68 24.38
CA GLY A 165 -17.26 -6.39 25.53
C GLY A 165 -18.27 -7.50 25.23
N GLN A 166 -18.57 -7.85 23.96
CA GLN A 166 -19.47 -8.98 23.66
C GLN A 166 -18.82 -10.34 23.96
N GLN A 167 -19.45 -11.11 24.85
CA GLN A 167 -19.05 -12.49 25.17
C GLN A 167 -19.40 -13.48 24.06
N GLU A 168 -18.80 -14.68 24.09
CA GLU A 168 -18.79 -15.60 22.94
C GLU A 168 -20.15 -16.12 22.46
N GLN A 169 -21.18 -16.06 23.32
CA GLN A 169 -22.53 -16.56 23.01
C GLN A 169 -23.36 -15.60 22.14
N ASP A 170 -22.95 -14.34 21.98
CA ASP A 170 -23.66 -13.34 21.17
C ASP A 170 -23.16 -13.35 19.71
N SER A 171 -23.34 -14.50 19.03
CA SER A 171 -22.69 -14.81 17.75
C SER A 171 -23.12 -13.95 16.56
N ASP A 172 -24.28 -13.30 16.66
CA ASP A 172 -25.05 -12.85 15.49
C ASP A 172 -24.78 -11.39 15.08
N GLN A 173 -23.85 -10.71 15.76
CA GLN A 173 -23.48 -9.30 15.52
C GLN A 173 -21.99 -9.11 15.14
N ALA A 174 -21.39 -10.12 14.50
CA ALA A 174 -20.02 -10.05 14.01
C ALA A 174 -19.92 -9.36 12.63
N THR A 175 -19.07 -8.35 12.48
CA THR A 175 -18.87 -7.59 11.23
C THR A 175 -17.57 -8.00 10.55
N GLU A 176 -17.62 -8.35 9.26
CA GLU A 176 -16.40 -8.62 8.50
C GLU A 176 -15.82 -7.34 7.90
N LEU A 177 -14.52 -7.12 8.08
CA LEU A 177 -13.76 -6.02 7.50
C LEU A 177 -12.70 -6.60 6.56
N THR A 178 -12.32 -5.88 5.50
CA THR A 178 -11.33 -6.27 4.51
C THR A 178 -10.54 -5.05 4.08
N PHE A 179 -9.33 -4.94 4.59
CA PHE A 179 -8.39 -3.87 4.26
C PHE A 179 -7.45 -4.34 3.16
N VAL A 180 -7.07 -3.44 2.25
CA VAL A 180 -6.11 -3.66 1.17
C VAL A 180 -5.21 -2.43 1.10
N ALA A 181 -3.94 -2.62 1.43
CA ALA A 181 -2.86 -1.68 1.14
C ALA A 181 -2.37 -1.92 -0.29
N ALA A 182 -2.23 -0.87 -1.10
CA ALA A 182 -1.86 -0.98 -2.50
C ALA A 182 -0.77 0.03 -2.90
N HIS A 183 0.07 -0.39 -3.84
CA HIS A 183 1.04 0.44 -4.54
C HIS A 183 0.90 0.14 -6.04
N LEU A 184 0.36 1.07 -6.82
CA LEU A 184 0.12 0.87 -8.27
C LEU A 184 1.27 1.46 -9.12
N ALA A 185 1.31 1.11 -10.42
CA ALA A 185 2.36 1.59 -11.34
C ALA A 185 2.50 3.12 -11.35
N ALA A 186 3.73 3.61 -11.19
CA ALA A 186 4.09 5.02 -11.20
C ALA A 186 4.16 5.60 -12.64
N MET A 187 4.54 6.87 -12.74
CA MET A 187 4.67 7.68 -13.98
C MET A 187 3.34 8.15 -14.58
N GLU A 188 3.38 9.32 -15.20
CA GLU A 188 2.26 10.08 -15.76
C GLU A 188 1.43 9.26 -16.76
N TRP A 189 2.10 8.62 -17.72
CA TRP A 189 1.52 7.86 -18.83
C TRP A 189 0.81 6.56 -18.41
N ASN A 190 1.27 5.91 -17.33
CA ASN A 190 0.88 4.56 -16.91
C ASN A 190 -0.56 4.38 -16.38
N THR A 191 -1.51 5.20 -16.81
CA THR A 191 -2.93 5.12 -16.40
C THR A 191 -3.55 3.76 -16.74
N GLU A 192 -3.29 3.24 -17.94
CA GLU A 192 -3.79 1.91 -18.34
C GLU A 192 -3.11 0.79 -17.52
N LYS A 193 -1.83 0.95 -17.16
CA LYS A 193 -1.06 0.04 -16.31
C LYS A 193 -1.63 0.01 -14.88
N ARG A 194 -1.97 1.17 -14.31
CA ARG A 194 -2.70 1.29 -13.01
C ARG A 194 -4.08 0.61 -13.04
N ASN A 195 -4.84 0.79 -14.13
CA ASN A 195 -6.11 0.07 -14.34
C ASN A 195 -5.90 -1.46 -14.43
N ALA A 196 -4.77 -1.91 -15.01
CA ALA A 196 -4.39 -3.32 -15.08
C ALA A 196 -3.86 -3.90 -13.76
N ASN A 197 -3.16 -3.11 -12.94
CA ASN A 197 -2.83 -3.47 -11.55
C ASN A 197 -4.13 -3.66 -10.75
N TRP A 198 -5.08 -2.72 -10.84
CA TRP A 198 -6.40 -2.88 -10.19
C TRP A 198 -7.13 -4.14 -10.65
N ARG A 199 -7.20 -4.40 -11.97
CA ARG A 199 -7.74 -5.66 -12.52
C ARG A 199 -7.09 -6.89 -11.87
N SER A 200 -5.77 -6.84 -11.66
CA SER A 200 -4.99 -7.92 -11.04
C SER A 200 -5.24 -8.07 -9.54
N ILE A 201 -5.56 -7.00 -8.80
CA ILE A 201 -6.04 -7.08 -7.41
C ILE A 201 -7.39 -7.81 -7.36
N VAL A 202 -8.36 -7.38 -8.19
CA VAL A 202 -9.71 -7.93 -8.15
C VAL A 202 -9.73 -9.42 -8.49
N SER A 203 -8.98 -9.84 -9.52
CA SER A 203 -8.89 -11.25 -9.89
C SER A 203 -7.95 -12.03 -8.98
N GLY A 204 -6.84 -11.42 -8.54
CA GLY A 204 -5.65 -12.12 -8.06
C GLY A 204 -5.33 -11.96 -6.57
N LEU A 205 -6.06 -11.16 -5.80
CA LEU A 205 -5.93 -11.04 -4.34
C LEU A 205 -7.11 -11.78 -3.67
N THR A 206 -6.84 -13.00 -3.18
CA THR A 206 -7.85 -13.89 -2.57
C THR A 206 -7.40 -14.39 -1.21
N PHE A 207 -8.34 -14.43 -0.27
CA PHE A 207 -8.16 -14.77 1.15
C PHE A 207 -8.18 -16.27 1.45
N ALA A 208 -8.39 -17.09 0.43
CA ALA A 208 -8.18 -18.53 0.47
C ALA A 208 -7.72 -19.04 -0.91
N ASN A 209 -7.25 -20.29 -0.95
CA ASN A 209 -6.84 -20.96 -2.17
C ASN A 209 -8.06 -21.38 -3.00
N PRO A 210 -8.20 -20.96 -4.27
CA PRO A 210 -9.27 -21.44 -5.16
C PRO A 210 -9.33 -22.97 -5.25
N ARG A 211 -8.20 -23.68 -5.20
CA ARG A 211 -8.14 -25.16 -5.22
C ARG A 211 -8.74 -25.85 -3.99
N SER A 212 -9.01 -25.14 -2.89
CA SER A 212 -9.70 -25.71 -1.72
C SER A 212 -11.21 -25.43 -1.69
N ILE A 213 -11.76 -24.79 -2.73
CA ILE A 213 -13.20 -24.47 -2.85
C ILE A 213 -13.81 -24.81 -4.23
N LEU A 214 -13.01 -25.32 -5.16
CA LEU A 214 -13.41 -25.75 -6.51
C LEU A 214 -12.97 -27.20 -6.77
N PRO A 215 -13.71 -27.97 -7.58
CA PRO A 215 -13.26 -29.30 -8.03
C PRO A 215 -12.09 -29.20 -9.04
N GLU A 216 -11.35 -30.29 -9.23
CA GLU A 216 -10.12 -30.29 -10.04
C GLU A 216 -10.37 -29.97 -11.53
N ASP A 217 -11.53 -30.32 -12.08
CA ASP A 217 -11.92 -30.02 -13.47
C ASP A 217 -12.16 -28.53 -13.74
N ALA A 218 -12.27 -27.71 -12.68
CA ALA A 218 -12.30 -26.25 -12.79
C ALA A 218 -10.92 -25.62 -13.09
N PHE A 219 -9.83 -26.41 -13.09
CA PHE A 219 -8.46 -25.94 -13.31
C PHE A 219 -7.92 -26.47 -14.65
N PRO A 220 -8.19 -25.79 -15.79
CA PRO A 220 -7.70 -26.23 -17.09
C PRO A 220 -6.18 -26.27 -17.12
N ALA A 221 -5.63 -27.21 -17.91
CA ALA A 221 -4.19 -27.37 -18.05
C ALA A 221 -3.54 -26.07 -18.55
N ARG A 222 -2.56 -25.56 -17.80
CA ARG A 222 -1.89 -24.27 -18.02
C ARG A 222 -1.32 -24.17 -19.44
N ARG A 223 -2.00 -23.45 -20.34
CA ARG A 223 -1.38 -22.92 -21.57
C ARG A 223 -0.21 -22.02 -21.14
N ALA A 224 0.97 -22.26 -21.69
CA ALA A 224 2.20 -21.53 -21.38
C ALA A 224 2.25 -20.15 -22.08
N ALA A 225 1.19 -19.35 -21.92
CA ALA A 225 1.24 -17.95 -22.30
C ALA A 225 2.22 -17.20 -21.37
N PRO A 226 3.08 -16.29 -21.89
CA PRO A 226 3.82 -15.37 -21.04
C PRO A 226 2.83 -14.48 -20.29
N THR A 227 3.04 -14.30 -18.99
CA THR A 227 2.37 -13.24 -18.24
C THR A 227 2.87 -11.89 -18.80
N PRO A 228 2.03 -11.02 -19.37
CA PRO A 228 2.47 -9.69 -19.78
C PRO A 228 2.99 -8.92 -18.57
N ASP A 229 3.93 -8.01 -18.78
CA ASP A 229 4.48 -7.21 -17.69
C ASP A 229 3.40 -6.43 -16.94
N ARG A 230 3.58 -6.34 -15.63
CA ARG A 230 2.71 -5.65 -14.69
C ARG A 230 3.47 -4.56 -13.89
N SER A 231 4.80 -4.49 -14.04
CA SER A 231 5.76 -3.98 -13.03
C SER A 231 5.86 -2.46 -12.90
N GLY A 232 5.78 -1.77 -14.04
CA GLY A 232 6.10 -0.36 -14.17
C GLY A 232 7.06 -0.14 -15.33
N ALA A 233 8.22 -0.80 -15.27
CA ALA A 233 9.28 -0.79 -16.30
C ALA A 233 8.77 -1.14 -17.71
N GLY A 234 9.48 -0.68 -18.73
CA GLY A 234 9.05 -0.78 -20.13
C GLY A 234 9.14 -2.18 -20.78
N ASP A 235 9.77 -3.15 -20.11
CA ASP A 235 10.53 -4.17 -20.84
C ASP A 235 9.87 -5.55 -21.03
N ILE A 236 10.17 -6.18 -22.18
CA ILE A 236 9.89 -7.60 -22.45
C ILE A 236 11.09 -8.42 -21.96
N GLY A 237 11.02 -8.85 -20.69
CA GLY A 237 12.10 -9.55 -19.99
C GLY A 237 12.89 -10.55 -20.87
N PRO A 238 14.24 -10.44 -20.94
CA PRO A 238 15.06 -11.13 -21.92
C PRO A 238 14.83 -12.64 -21.99
N ARG A 239 14.86 -13.17 -23.22
CA ARG A 239 15.01 -14.62 -23.44
C ARG A 239 16.39 -15.04 -22.96
N LEU A 240 16.45 -15.82 -21.87
CA LEU A 240 17.66 -16.53 -21.48
C LEU A 240 18.20 -17.34 -22.67
N PRO A 241 19.46 -17.12 -23.10
CA PRO A 241 20.07 -17.95 -24.14
C PRO A 241 20.13 -19.40 -23.68
N THR A 242 19.55 -20.32 -24.46
CA THR A 242 19.93 -21.73 -24.39
C THR A 242 21.38 -21.82 -24.88
N GLY A 243 22.30 -22.06 -23.95
CA GLY A 243 23.72 -21.84 -24.20
C GLY A 243 24.35 -22.81 -25.20
N ASP A 244 25.19 -22.25 -26.05
CA ASP A 244 26.38 -22.88 -26.65
C ASP A 244 27.46 -21.79 -26.74
N SER A 245 28.72 -22.18 -26.62
CA SER A 245 29.90 -21.28 -26.59
C SER A 245 31.16 -22.03 -27.00
N PRO A 246 32.24 -21.36 -27.48
CA PRO A 246 32.33 -20.01 -28.07
C PRO A 246 33.03 -20.03 -29.45
N ASP A 247 33.26 -18.86 -30.05
CA ASP A 247 34.49 -18.60 -30.83
C ASP A 247 34.88 -17.10 -30.70
N PRO A 248 36.16 -16.71 -30.56
CA PRO A 248 36.53 -15.33 -30.22
C PRO A 248 37.32 -14.60 -31.32
N SER A 249 36.78 -13.50 -31.85
CA SER A 249 37.57 -12.54 -32.60
C SER A 249 37.03 -11.11 -32.52
N GLU A 250 37.98 -10.21 -32.27
CA GLU A 250 37.97 -8.74 -32.43
C GLU A 250 37.76 -7.92 -31.14
N ALA A 251 38.69 -7.00 -30.96
CA ALA A 251 38.78 -6.03 -29.88
C ALA A 251 39.40 -4.76 -30.48
N GLU A 252 38.86 -3.59 -30.13
CA GLU A 252 39.57 -2.31 -30.26
C GLU A 252 38.92 -1.25 -29.34
N ASP A 253 39.62 -0.98 -28.24
CA ASP A 253 39.96 0.33 -27.67
C ASP A 253 38.97 1.52 -27.58
N GLN A 254 38.95 2.07 -26.36
CA GLN A 254 38.79 3.50 -26.00
C GLN A 254 37.35 4.09 -26.15
N ASP A 255 36.92 5.05 -25.33
CA ASP A 255 37.68 5.99 -24.49
C ASP A 255 37.11 6.16 -23.06
N GLN A 256 37.79 6.90 -22.19
CA GLN A 256 37.56 6.90 -20.73
C GLN A 256 37.01 8.24 -20.18
N ALA A 257 35.89 8.18 -19.44
CA ALA A 257 35.34 9.31 -18.67
C ALA A 257 34.64 8.79 -17.38
N ASP A 258 34.80 9.50 -16.27
CA ASP A 258 34.24 9.11 -14.97
C ASP A 258 32.74 9.46 -14.85
N PRO A 259 31.89 8.58 -14.29
CA PRO A 259 30.49 8.87 -14.00
C PRO A 259 30.28 9.54 -12.63
N ASP A 260 29.33 10.47 -12.56
CA ASP A 260 28.82 11.08 -11.32
C ASP A 260 27.73 10.17 -10.72
N PRO A 261 27.77 9.76 -9.42
CA PRO A 261 27.04 8.59 -8.96
C PRO A 261 25.69 8.89 -8.29
N ASP A 262 24.73 9.50 -9.01
CA ASP A 262 23.38 9.79 -8.46
C ASP A 262 22.20 9.79 -9.49
N ASP A 263 22.38 9.26 -10.72
CA ASP A 263 21.32 9.21 -11.76
C ASP A 263 21.12 7.77 -12.33
N ASP A 264 20.24 7.00 -11.70
CA ASP A 264 19.83 5.62 -12.08
C ASP A 264 18.32 5.60 -12.46
N ASP A 265 17.92 6.15 -13.63
CA ASP A 265 16.55 5.94 -14.18
C ASP A 265 16.35 6.32 -15.70
N GLU A 266 17.37 6.23 -16.58
CA GLU A 266 17.18 6.41 -18.04
C GLU A 266 16.72 5.12 -18.78
N GLU A 267 15.42 4.80 -18.73
CA GLU A 267 14.81 3.78 -19.63
C GLU A 267 14.47 4.37 -21.02
N SER A 268 15.05 3.84 -22.10
CA SER A 268 14.81 4.33 -23.47
C SER A 268 13.41 4.00 -24.00
N GLU A 269 12.71 4.99 -24.57
CA GLU A 269 11.34 4.84 -25.08
C GLU A 269 11.22 3.89 -26.28
N SER A 270 10.15 3.09 -26.31
CA SER A 270 9.63 2.48 -27.54
C SER A 270 8.11 2.59 -27.61
N GLU A 271 7.61 3.37 -28.57
CA GLU A 271 6.18 3.59 -28.76
C GLU A 271 5.47 2.32 -29.26
N SER A 272 4.69 1.66 -28.39
CA SER A 272 3.69 0.67 -28.82
C SER A 272 2.28 1.18 -28.51
N ALA A 273 1.56 1.57 -29.56
CA ALA A 273 0.22 2.15 -29.43
C ALA A 273 -0.81 1.12 -28.94
N SER A 274 -1.27 1.24 -27.70
CA SER A 274 -2.35 0.41 -27.15
C SER A 274 -3.71 0.76 -27.76
N ALA A 275 -4.50 -0.27 -28.07
CA ALA A 275 -5.85 -0.11 -28.60
C ALA A 275 -6.82 0.45 -27.53
N PRO A 276 -7.84 1.24 -27.90
CA PRO A 276 -8.68 1.99 -26.94
C PRO A 276 -9.33 1.09 -25.89
N THR A 277 -9.03 1.35 -24.62
CA THR A 277 -9.46 0.51 -23.49
C THR A 277 -10.98 0.52 -23.25
N ALA A 278 -11.61 -0.61 -23.58
CA ALA A 278 -13.00 -0.88 -23.25
C ALA A 278 -13.26 -0.84 -21.72
N PRO A 279 -14.47 -0.48 -21.26
CA PRO A 279 -14.85 -0.53 -19.85
C PRO A 279 -14.60 -1.93 -19.25
N LEU A 280 -14.16 -1.98 -18.00
CA LEU A 280 -13.79 -3.25 -17.36
C LEU A 280 -15.02 -4.16 -17.09
N LEU A 281 -16.20 -3.55 -17.00
CA LEU A 281 -17.49 -4.23 -17.02
C LEU A 281 -18.02 -4.27 -18.46
N PRO A 282 -18.34 -5.44 -19.03
CA PRO A 282 -18.96 -5.53 -20.35
C PRO A 282 -20.28 -4.73 -20.42
N THR A 283 -20.42 -3.89 -21.44
CA THR A 283 -21.65 -3.12 -21.72
C THR A 283 -22.77 -3.99 -22.32
N THR A 284 -22.40 -5.18 -22.80
CA THR A 284 -23.28 -6.23 -23.32
C THR A 284 -22.84 -7.57 -22.76
N PRO A 285 -23.75 -8.54 -22.52
CA PRO A 285 -23.36 -9.90 -22.19
C PRO A 285 -22.55 -10.50 -23.35
N GLN A 286 -21.31 -10.90 -23.09
CA GLN A 286 -20.57 -11.77 -24.00
C GLN A 286 -21.02 -13.22 -23.76
N ASP A 287 -21.27 -13.96 -24.84
CA ASP A 287 -21.38 -15.41 -24.78
C ASP A 287 -20.03 -15.98 -24.31
N PRO A 288 -19.98 -16.87 -23.30
CA PRO A 288 -18.71 -17.38 -22.78
C PRO A 288 -18.05 -18.33 -23.78
N ASP A 289 -16.71 -18.22 -23.91
CA ASP A 289 -15.89 -19.15 -24.69
C ASP A 289 -16.24 -20.60 -24.38
N HIS A 290 -16.50 -21.38 -25.43
CA HIS A 290 -16.95 -22.77 -25.33
C HIS A 290 -15.95 -23.70 -24.62
N ASP A 291 -14.68 -23.31 -24.51
CA ASP A 291 -13.58 -24.09 -23.92
C ASP A 291 -13.39 -23.89 -22.41
N GLN A 292 -14.13 -22.99 -21.74
CA GLN A 292 -14.00 -22.81 -20.28
C GLN A 292 -14.92 -23.77 -19.48
N PRO A 293 -14.42 -24.41 -18.41
CA PRO A 293 -15.25 -25.27 -17.56
C PRO A 293 -16.37 -24.44 -16.91
N ARG A 294 -17.63 -24.83 -17.14
CA ARG A 294 -18.81 -24.06 -16.71
C ARG A 294 -19.01 -24.15 -15.19
N LEU A 295 -18.39 -23.21 -14.47
CA LEU A 295 -18.53 -23.04 -13.03
C LEU A 295 -20.02 -22.92 -12.62
N SER A 296 -20.42 -23.68 -11.61
CA SER A 296 -21.77 -23.60 -11.06
C SER A 296 -22.01 -22.26 -10.34
N PRO A 297 -23.27 -21.82 -10.14
CA PRO A 297 -23.57 -20.64 -9.32
C PRO A 297 -23.00 -20.73 -7.91
N ALA A 298 -22.87 -21.94 -7.34
CA ALA A 298 -22.24 -22.17 -6.05
C ALA A 298 -20.71 -21.96 -6.10
N HIS A 299 -20.03 -22.42 -7.16
CA HIS A 299 -18.60 -22.17 -7.39
C HIS A 299 -18.31 -20.67 -7.53
N LEU A 300 -19.15 -19.96 -8.29
CA LEU A 300 -19.06 -18.51 -8.46
C LEU A 300 -19.30 -17.76 -7.13
N ALA A 301 -20.25 -18.20 -6.31
CA ALA A 301 -20.48 -17.64 -4.98
C ALA A 301 -19.30 -17.89 -4.02
N ALA A 302 -18.69 -19.08 -4.06
CA ALA A 302 -17.51 -19.42 -3.26
C ALA A 302 -16.29 -18.57 -3.66
N LEU A 303 -16.04 -18.39 -4.97
CA LEU A 303 -15.01 -17.47 -5.47
C LEU A 303 -15.27 -16.03 -5.05
N HIS A 304 -16.51 -15.56 -5.11
CA HIS A 304 -16.89 -14.23 -4.65
C HIS A 304 -16.61 -14.05 -3.14
N ALA A 305 -16.87 -15.07 -2.33
CA ALA A 305 -16.62 -15.05 -0.90
C ALA A 305 -15.12 -14.92 -0.54
N ILE A 306 -14.22 -15.49 -1.33
CA ILE A 306 -12.75 -15.42 -1.09
C ILE A 306 -12.08 -14.21 -1.76
N SER A 307 -12.79 -13.48 -2.63
CA SER A 307 -12.30 -12.27 -3.31
C SER A 307 -12.27 -11.02 -2.42
N VAL A 308 -11.62 -9.93 -2.87
CA VAL A 308 -11.67 -8.60 -2.20
C VAL A 308 -13.07 -7.96 -2.18
N TYR A 309 -14.04 -8.50 -2.91
CA TYR A 309 -15.41 -7.98 -3.01
C TYR A 309 -16.44 -8.82 -2.24
N LYS A 310 -16.03 -9.63 -1.25
CA LYS A 310 -16.94 -10.47 -0.44
C LYS A 310 -18.19 -9.67 -0.02
N PRO A 311 -19.42 -10.09 -0.39
CA PRO A 311 -20.62 -9.30 -0.16
C PRO A 311 -20.89 -8.93 1.30
N THR A 312 -20.48 -9.77 2.25
CA THR A 312 -20.74 -9.61 3.69
C THR A 312 -19.71 -8.76 4.43
N ALA A 313 -18.69 -8.23 3.75
CA ALA A 313 -17.55 -7.57 4.38
C ALA A 313 -17.29 -6.15 3.86
N HIS A 314 -16.74 -5.28 4.71
CA HIS A 314 -16.42 -3.88 4.41
C HIS A 314 -15.01 -3.70 3.79
N LEU A 315 -14.97 -3.11 2.60
CA LEU A 315 -13.88 -2.70 1.70
C LEU A 315 -13.08 -1.47 2.06
N PHE A 316 -11.83 -1.59 2.47
CA PHE A 316 -10.93 -0.45 2.55
C PHE A 316 -9.79 -0.64 1.57
N VAL A 317 -9.66 0.20 0.55
CA VAL A 317 -8.51 0.24 -0.36
C VAL A 317 -7.76 1.53 -0.13
N ALA A 318 -6.57 1.41 0.46
CA ALA A 318 -5.70 2.52 0.80
C ALA A 318 -4.37 2.37 0.09
N GLY A 319 -3.78 3.44 -0.43
CA GLY A 319 -2.47 3.32 -1.09
C GLY A 319 -1.98 4.58 -1.78
N ASP A 320 -0.68 4.59 -2.11
CA ASP A 320 -0.17 5.26 -3.30
C ASP A 320 -0.72 4.55 -4.55
N LEU A 321 -1.85 5.06 -5.02
CA LEU A 321 -2.50 4.59 -6.23
C LEU A 321 -1.90 5.23 -7.50
N ASN A 322 -0.92 6.13 -7.35
CA ASN A 322 -0.09 6.73 -8.39
C ASN A 322 -0.82 7.43 -9.56
N TYR A 323 -2.13 7.66 -9.47
CA TYR A 323 -2.89 8.41 -10.47
C TYR A 323 -2.49 9.89 -10.45
N ARG A 324 -2.19 10.45 -11.62
CA ARG A 324 -1.68 11.82 -11.80
C ARG A 324 -2.77 12.74 -12.39
N ILE A 325 -2.43 14.01 -12.60
CA ILE A 325 -3.30 14.98 -13.30
C ILE A 325 -3.02 15.08 -14.82
N SER A 326 -1.97 14.43 -15.32
CA SER A 326 -1.57 14.43 -16.73
C SER A 326 -1.04 13.06 -17.16
N ALA A 327 -1.19 12.73 -18.45
CA ALA A 327 -0.60 11.54 -19.06
C ALA A 327 0.85 11.77 -19.55
N THR A 328 1.31 13.01 -19.57
CA THR A 328 2.68 13.41 -19.93
C THR A 328 3.30 14.24 -18.81
N SER A 329 4.64 14.28 -18.74
CA SER A 329 5.42 15.18 -17.89
C SER A 329 5.03 16.66 -18.06
N PRO A 330 5.34 17.54 -17.09
CA PRO A 330 5.12 18.98 -17.24
C PRO A 330 6.09 19.59 -18.28
N PRO A 331 5.63 20.48 -19.17
CA PRO A 331 6.54 21.33 -19.95
C PRO A 331 7.25 22.35 -19.02
N PRO A 332 8.38 22.95 -19.45
CA PRO A 332 9.19 23.84 -18.59
C PRO A 332 8.47 25.09 -18.07
N ASP A 333 7.42 25.54 -18.76
CA ASP A 333 6.58 26.70 -18.43
C ASP A 333 5.26 26.33 -17.75
N ALA A 334 5.09 25.08 -17.31
CA ALA A 334 3.87 24.59 -16.68
C ALA A 334 3.46 25.42 -15.46
N THR A 335 2.18 25.82 -15.41
CA THR A 335 1.58 26.37 -14.17
C THR A 335 1.23 25.26 -13.20
N PHE A 336 1.91 25.24 -12.06
CA PHE A 336 1.67 24.27 -10.97
C PHE A 336 0.47 24.70 -10.08
N PRO A 337 -0.19 23.75 -9.40
CA PRO A 337 -1.18 24.04 -8.36
C PRO A 337 -0.58 24.89 -7.23
N SER A 338 -1.35 25.85 -6.70
CA SER A 338 -1.03 26.56 -5.46
C SER A 338 -1.86 26.05 -4.28
N VAL A 339 -1.30 26.15 -3.08
CA VAL A 339 -2.00 25.92 -1.80
C VAL A 339 -2.70 27.18 -1.28
N ASP A 340 -2.40 28.36 -1.82
CA ASP A 340 -3.05 29.62 -1.46
C ASP A 340 -4.47 29.69 -2.07
N PRO A 341 -5.54 29.83 -1.26
CA PRO A 341 -6.91 30.00 -1.75
C PRO A 341 -7.16 31.26 -2.58
N ALA A 342 -6.32 32.29 -2.47
CA ALA A 342 -6.41 33.51 -3.28
C ALA A 342 -5.74 33.38 -4.66
N SER A 343 -4.93 32.35 -4.89
CA SER A 343 -4.22 32.15 -6.15
C SER A 343 -5.16 31.74 -7.30
N PRO A 344 -4.98 32.28 -8.52
CA PRO A 344 -5.68 31.78 -9.71
C PRO A 344 -5.30 30.33 -10.07
N SER A 345 -4.20 29.79 -9.51
CA SER A 345 -3.80 28.37 -9.64
C SER A 345 -4.17 27.52 -8.43
N HIS A 346 -5.05 27.98 -7.52
CA HIS A 346 -5.46 27.23 -6.33
C HIS A 346 -5.90 25.79 -6.66
N HIS A 347 -5.39 24.81 -5.90
CA HIS A 347 -5.40 23.40 -6.27
C HIS A 347 -6.76 22.75 -6.64
N PRO A 348 -7.94 23.15 -6.12
CA PRO A 348 -9.20 22.52 -6.51
C PRO A 348 -9.50 22.62 -8.01
N ALA A 349 -8.97 23.64 -8.71
CA ALA A 349 -9.08 23.76 -10.16
C ALA A 349 -8.39 22.61 -10.93
N PHE A 350 -7.33 22.02 -10.35
CA PHE A 350 -6.58 20.93 -10.95
C PHE A 350 -7.21 19.55 -10.67
N LEU A 351 -8.04 19.41 -9.62
CA LEU A 351 -8.72 18.16 -9.28
C LEU A 351 -9.66 17.67 -10.41
N ALA A 352 -10.16 18.58 -11.26
CA ALA A 352 -10.91 18.23 -12.46
C ALA A 352 -10.12 17.38 -13.48
N ARG A 353 -8.77 17.39 -13.40
CA ARG A 353 -7.86 16.64 -14.27
C ARG A 353 -7.52 15.24 -13.72
N ASP A 354 -7.73 14.99 -12.42
CA ASP A 354 -7.40 13.76 -11.68
C ASP A 354 -7.77 12.49 -12.47
N GLN A 355 -6.75 11.71 -12.85
CA GLN A 355 -6.95 10.45 -13.54
C GLN A 355 -7.86 9.53 -12.74
N LEU A 356 -7.70 9.41 -11.41
CA LEU A 356 -8.48 8.44 -10.62
C LEU A 356 -9.98 8.74 -10.69
N THR A 357 -10.36 9.99 -10.48
CA THR A 357 -11.75 10.46 -10.62
C THR A 357 -12.29 10.20 -12.03
N ARG A 358 -11.50 10.42 -13.08
CA ARG A 358 -11.88 10.18 -14.47
C ARG A 358 -12.06 8.69 -14.77
N GLU A 359 -11.12 7.85 -14.36
CA GLU A 359 -11.12 6.40 -14.59
C GLU A 359 -12.24 5.68 -13.82
N ARG A 360 -12.56 6.13 -12.60
CA ARG A 360 -13.71 5.64 -11.83
C ARG A 360 -15.04 6.04 -12.46
N ARG A 361 -15.21 7.31 -12.86
CA ARG A 361 -16.40 7.77 -13.60
C ARG A 361 -16.59 7.02 -14.92
N ALA A 362 -15.49 6.69 -15.61
CA ALA A 362 -15.48 5.87 -16.82
C ALA A 362 -15.66 4.36 -16.57
N ARG A 363 -15.73 3.90 -15.30
CA ARG A 363 -15.82 2.48 -14.91
C ARG A 363 -14.68 1.62 -15.49
N ARG A 364 -13.46 2.18 -15.55
CA ARG A 364 -12.22 1.47 -15.89
C ARG A 364 -11.41 0.99 -14.68
N THR A 365 -11.65 1.58 -13.50
CA THR A 365 -10.96 1.19 -12.25
C THR A 365 -11.85 1.35 -11.01
N LEU A 366 -11.45 0.74 -9.90
CA LEU A 366 -12.00 0.89 -8.54
C LEU A 366 -13.55 0.92 -8.52
N HIS A 367 -14.15 -0.13 -9.09
CA HIS A 367 -15.56 -0.19 -9.47
C HIS A 367 -16.52 -0.18 -8.29
N GLY A 368 -17.41 0.82 -8.29
CA GLY A 368 -18.36 1.02 -7.20
C GLY A 368 -17.74 1.67 -5.97
N LEU A 369 -16.41 1.60 -5.79
CA LEU A 369 -15.75 2.20 -4.64
C LEU A 369 -16.08 3.69 -4.60
N ARG A 370 -16.72 4.12 -3.50
CA ARG A 370 -16.94 5.53 -3.22
C ARG A 370 -15.61 6.15 -2.71
N GLU A 371 -15.57 7.46 -2.61
CA GLU A 371 -14.46 8.27 -2.08
C GLU A 371 -15.10 9.52 -1.45
N ALA A 372 -14.52 10.08 -0.37
CA ALA A 372 -14.97 11.34 0.18
C ALA A 372 -14.50 12.52 -0.69
N ALA A 373 -15.00 13.73 -0.41
CA ALA A 373 -14.58 14.91 -1.15
C ALA A 373 -13.11 15.25 -0.83
N VAL A 374 -12.23 15.18 -1.83
CA VAL A 374 -10.83 15.61 -1.71
C VAL A 374 -10.81 17.14 -1.54
N CYS A 375 -10.66 17.60 -0.28
CA CYS A 375 -10.59 19.01 0.07
C CYS A 375 -9.16 19.51 0.37
N PHE A 376 -8.16 18.64 0.25
CA PHE A 376 -6.74 18.91 0.49
C PHE A 376 -5.94 19.09 -0.80
N GLY A 377 -4.78 19.75 -0.71
CA GLY A 377 -3.83 19.91 -1.82
C GLY A 377 -3.22 18.58 -2.31
N PRO A 378 -2.50 18.59 -3.45
CA PRO A 378 -1.80 17.40 -3.94
C PRO A 378 -0.91 16.77 -2.86
N THR A 379 -0.76 15.46 -2.90
CA THR A 379 0.01 14.68 -1.92
C THR A 379 1.38 14.27 -2.42
N TYR A 380 1.72 14.58 -3.67
CA TYR A 380 2.97 14.26 -4.37
C TYR A 380 3.18 15.31 -5.48
N LYS A 381 4.37 15.60 -6.04
CA LYS A 381 5.72 15.26 -5.57
C LYS A 381 6.35 16.53 -4.97
N PHE A 382 6.99 16.41 -3.82
CA PHE A 382 7.67 17.52 -3.16
C PHE A 382 9.19 17.44 -3.33
N ASP A 383 9.82 18.59 -3.57
CA ASP A 383 11.21 18.83 -3.17
C ASP A 383 11.18 19.23 -1.69
N VAL A 384 11.78 18.42 -0.81
CA VAL A 384 12.00 18.79 0.60
C VAL A 384 13.22 19.72 0.68
N LEU A 385 13.10 20.85 1.39
CA LEU A 385 14.16 21.86 1.49
C LEU A 385 14.81 21.79 2.88
N ALA A 386 16.14 21.85 2.94
CA ALA A 386 16.89 21.75 4.20
C ALA A 386 16.85 23.04 5.04
N GLU A 387 16.80 24.19 4.37
CA GLU A 387 16.66 25.54 4.94
C GLU A 387 15.73 26.32 4.01
N PRO A 388 14.90 27.25 4.53
CA PRO A 388 14.18 28.20 3.69
C PRO A 388 15.16 29.25 3.14
N ALA A 389 15.76 28.97 1.98
CA ALA A 389 16.61 29.91 1.29
C ALA A 389 15.86 31.23 1.06
N ALA A 390 16.41 32.35 1.51
CA ALA A 390 15.73 33.65 1.61
C ALA A 390 15.37 34.32 0.25
N GLU A 391 15.51 33.58 -0.85
CA GLU A 391 15.27 34.01 -2.23
C GLU A 391 14.41 32.99 -3.04
N ASP A 392 14.00 31.84 -2.47
CA ASP A 392 13.09 30.89 -3.15
C ASP A 392 11.62 31.19 -2.82
N ASP A 393 11.04 32.17 -3.53
CA ASP A 393 9.62 32.59 -3.45
C ASP A 393 8.60 31.43 -3.63
N ALA A 394 9.04 30.24 -4.05
CA ALA A 394 8.20 29.05 -4.19
C ALA A 394 8.18 28.12 -2.95
N ALA A 395 8.94 28.42 -1.89
CA ALA A 395 9.02 27.61 -0.68
C ALA A 395 7.76 27.73 0.20
N VAL A 396 6.93 26.68 0.19
CA VAL A 396 5.71 26.57 1.01
C VAL A 396 6.07 26.21 2.45
N SER A 397 5.32 26.77 3.40
CA SER A 397 5.43 26.53 4.85
C SER A 397 6.76 26.92 5.51
N ALA A 398 7.59 27.74 4.86
CA ALA A 398 8.82 28.28 5.43
C ALA A 398 8.58 28.96 6.80
N GLY A 399 9.20 28.42 7.85
CA GLY A 399 9.07 28.93 9.22
C GLY A 399 7.71 28.66 9.91
N ALA A 400 6.82 27.88 9.30
CA ALA A 400 5.54 27.53 9.92
C ALA A 400 5.70 26.48 11.04
N THR A 401 4.69 26.35 11.90
CA THR A 401 4.64 25.35 12.97
C THR A 401 3.23 24.76 13.03
N GLU A 402 3.11 23.43 13.04
CA GLU A 402 1.84 22.71 13.07
C GLU A 402 1.90 21.61 14.14
N ASN A 403 0.87 21.54 14.99
CA ASN A 403 0.83 20.67 16.18
C ASN A 403 2.06 20.79 17.11
N GLY A 404 2.72 21.95 17.12
CA GLY A 404 3.93 22.21 17.91
C GLY A 404 5.24 21.76 17.27
N VAL A 405 5.21 21.17 16.07
CA VAL A 405 6.40 20.79 15.29
C VAL A 405 6.63 21.79 14.16
N ALA A 406 7.89 22.17 13.93
CA ALA A 406 8.25 23.01 12.80
C ALA A 406 7.89 22.31 11.48
N VAL A 407 7.12 22.98 10.62
CA VAL A 407 6.74 22.40 9.33
C VAL A 407 7.95 22.46 8.41
N VAL A 408 8.28 21.32 7.81
CA VAL A 408 9.39 21.19 6.86
C VAL A 408 9.10 22.08 5.64
N PRO A 409 10.00 22.99 5.24
CA PRO A 409 9.79 23.78 4.03
C PRO A 409 9.88 22.89 2.78
N TRP A 410 8.98 23.09 1.83
CA TRP A 410 8.90 22.27 0.62
C TRP A 410 8.42 23.09 -0.57
N ARG A 411 8.67 22.59 -1.78
CA ARG A 411 8.06 23.09 -3.03
C ARG A 411 7.66 21.92 -3.93
N PHE A 412 6.89 22.15 -4.98
CA PHE A 412 6.58 21.08 -5.93
C PHE A 412 7.76 20.79 -6.86
N ALA A 413 8.07 19.51 -7.06
CA ALA A 413 9.17 19.05 -7.91
C ALA A 413 8.91 19.36 -9.39
N ARG A 414 9.71 20.26 -9.99
CA ARG A 414 9.44 20.82 -11.33
C ARG A 414 9.39 19.78 -12.46
N HIS A 415 10.02 18.63 -12.29
CA HIS A 415 10.06 17.54 -13.29
C HIS A 415 8.82 16.62 -13.26
N ARG A 416 7.86 16.81 -12.34
CA ARG A 416 6.64 15.98 -12.22
C ARG A 416 5.40 16.83 -12.02
N TRP A 417 4.25 16.31 -12.47
CA TRP A 417 2.99 16.95 -12.15
C TRP A 417 2.56 16.60 -10.73
N PRO A 418 2.14 17.58 -9.90
CA PRO A 418 1.60 17.26 -8.59
C PRO A 418 0.32 16.44 -8.70
N GLY A 419 0.22 15.40 -7.89
CA GLY A 419 -0.85 14.40 -7.92
C GLY A 419 -1.45 14.16 -6.54
N TRP A 420 -2.71 13.72 -6.55
CA TRP A 420 -3.34 13.08 -5.40
C TRP A 420 -3.11 11.57 -5.55
N CYS A 421 -1.86 11.17 -5.34
CA CYS A 421 -1.39 9.78 -5.49
C CYS A 421 -1.90 8.91 -4.33
N ASP A 422 -1.84 9.46 -3.11
CA ASP A 422 -2.18 8.83 -1.84
C ASP A 422 -3.69 8.96 -1.60
N ARG A 423 -4.41 7.84 -1.64
CA ARG A 423 -5.88 7.83 -1.67
C ARG A 423 -6.44 6.68 -0.85
N VAL A 424 -7.64 6.87 -0.31
CA VAL A 424 -8.40 5.80 0.33
C VAL A 424 -9.84 5.78 -0.19
N LEU A 425 -10.23 4.61 -0.72
CA LEU A 425 -11.46 4.35 -1.47
C LEU A 425 -12.08 3.04 -1.01
N PHE A 426 -13.38 2.84 -1.27
CA PHE A 426 -14.12 2.09 -0.25
C PHE A 426 -15.42 1.34 -0.54
N LEU A 427 -15.76 0.31 0.28
CA LEU A 427 -16.68 -0.79 -0.05
C LEU A 427 -17.41 -1.59 1.14
N ASP A 428 -18.34 -1.04 2.01
CA ASP A 428 -19.38 -1.60 3.01
C ASP A 428 -19.65 -3.14 3.04
N ALA A 429 -20.49 -3.68 3.94
CA ALA A 429 -21.26 -4.90 3.64
C ALA A 429 -22.54 -4.62 2.81
N LEU A 430 -22.87 -5.49 1.85
CA LEU A 430 -24.24 -5.59 1.31
C LEU A 430 -25.15 -6.14 2.41
N GLY A 431 -26.04 -5.30 2.93
CA GLY A 431 -27.00 -5.67 3.96
C GLY A 431 -27.75 -6.97 3.60
N GLY A 432 -27.61 -8.00 4.42
CA GLY A 432 -28.16 -9.32 4.17
C GLY A 432 -29.69 -9.28 4.05
N GLY A 433 -30.25 -10.03 3.10
CA GLY A 433 -31.68 -10.02 2.76
C GLY A 433 -32.65 -10.58 3.82
N GLY A 434 -32.25 -10.63 5.08
CA GLY A 434 -33.10 -10.99 6.22
C GLY A 434 -33.89 -9.78 6.73
N LYS A 435 -35.21 -9.94 6.92
CA LYS A 435 -36.05 -8.89 7.52
C LYS A 435 -35.68 -8.70 9.00
N GLY A 436 -34.89 -7.67 9.33
CA GLY A 436 -34.70 -7.25 10.72
C GLY A 436 -33.52 -6.31 10.96
N CYS A 437 -32.35 -6.64 10.39
CA CYS A 437 -31.12 -5.91 10.66
C CYS A 437 -30.89 -4.79 9.63
N GLY A 438 -30.76 -3.54 10.11
CA GLY A 438 -30.33 -2.44 9.25
C GLY A 438 -28.90 -2.67 8.79
N GLY A 439 -28.65 -2.60 7.47
CA GLY A 439 -27.30 -2.70 6.93
C GLY A 439 -26.43 -1.56 7.46
N GLY A 440 -25.26 -1.90 8.03
CA GLY A 440 -24.33 -0.90 8.56
C GLY A 440 -23.80 0.01 7.46
N MET A 441 -24.34 1.22 7.39
CA MET A 441 -23.86 2.27 6.51
C MET A 441 -22.71 3.01 7.20
N ILE A 442 -21.57 3.13 6.54
CA ILE A 442 -20.46 3.94 7.04
C ILE A 442 -20.67 5.43 6.75
N GLU A 443 -20.13 6.24 7.66
CA GLU A 443 -20.05 7.70 7.60
C GLU A 443 -18.58 8.16 7.65
N THR A 444 -18.22 9.19 6.87
CA THR A 444 -16.90 9.82 6.90
C THR A 444 -16.89 11.03 7.84
N ARG A 445 -16.10 10.99 8.92
CA ARG A 445 -15.91 12.16 9.82
C ARG A 445 -14.81 13.13 9.34
N VAL A 446 -13.71 12.62 8.79
CA VAL A 446 -12.51 13.37 8.35
C VAL A 446 -11.97 12.75 7.06
N TYR A 447 -11.48 13.57 6.13
CA TYR A 447 -10.69 13.13 4.97
C TYR A 447 -9.70 14.24 4.59
N GLU A 448 -8.53 14.22 5.23
CA GLU A 448 -7.53 15.27 5.18
C GLU A 448 -6.13 14.65 4.95
N ALA A 449 -5.17 15.46 4.52
CA ALA A 449 -3.79 15.01 4.28
C ALA A 449 -2.85 15.52 5.37
N LEU A 450 -2.11 14.63 6.05
CA LEU A 450 -1.11 15.03 7.06
C LEU A 450 -0.05 16.00 6.48
N PRO A 451 0.65 16.78 7.30
CA PRO A 451 1.74 17.65 6.86
C PRO A 451 2.88 16.91 6.15
N VAL A 452 3.69 17.65 5.39
CA VAL A 452 4.86 17.09 4.69
C VAL A 452 5.94 16.69 5.70
N MET A 453 6.44 15.46 5.55
CA MET A 453 7.46 14.86 6.42
C MET A 453 8.83 14.95 5.73
N ALA A 454 9.90 15.30 6.45
CA ALA A 454 11.24 15.43 5.85
C ALA A 454 11.78 14.13 5.21
N VAL A 455 11.21 12.98 5.57
CA VAL A 455 11.64 11.65 5.12
C VAL A 455 10.92 11.15 3.85
N SER A 456 9.98 11.91 3.29
CA SER A 456 9.16 11.47 2.14
C SER A 456 8.63 12.62 1.28
N ASP A 457 8.56 12.40 -0.03
CA ASP A 457 7.92 13.29 -1.01
C ASP A 457 6.40 13.06 -1.16
N HIS A 458 5.77 12.38 -0.18
CA HIS A 458 4.33 12.08 -0.10
C HIS A 458 3.62 12.62 1.17
N ARG A 459 2.28 12.75 1.14
CA ARG A 459 1.40 13.09 2.29
C ARG A 459 0.30 12.03 2.53
N ALA A 460 -0.14 11.86 3.79
CA ALA A 460 -0.89 10.68 4.26
C ALA A 460 -2.42 10.87 4.47
N VAL A 461 -3.28 9.86 4.18
CA VAL A 461 -4.74 9.99 3.83
C VAL A 461 -5.67 8.77 4.25
N GLY A 462 -7.04 8.87 4.45
CA GLY A 462 -7.97 7.77 4.94
C GLY A 462 -9.56 7.85 4.88
N VAL A 463 -10.37 6.76 4.56
CA VAL A 463 -11.91 6.67 4.49
C VAL A 463 -12.65 5.24 4.27
N ASP A 464 -14.04 5.08 4.21
CA ASP A 464 -14.97 3.90 3.76
C ASP A 464 -16.42 4.30 3.12
N PRO A 465 -17.44 3.64 2.35
CA PRO A 465 -17.89 2.25 1.78
C PRO A 465 -18.77 1.93 0.36
N ARG A 466 -19.33 0.67 0.01
CA ARG A 466 -20.25 -0.08 -1.08
C ARG A 466 -19.95 -0.30 -2.63
N VAL A 467 -20.25 -1.35 -3.53
CA VAL A 467 -21.16 -2.59 -3.70
C VAL A 467 -20.64 -4.00 -4.29
N ARG A 468 -20.17 -4.25 -5.56
CA ARG A 468 -20.11 -5.63 -6.23
C ARG A 468 -18.85 -5.94 -7.09
N LEU A 469 -18.41 -7.21 -7.17
CA LEU A 469 -17.31 -7.71 -8.04
C LEU A 469 -17.37 -7.24 -9.52
N PRO A 470 -16.29 -6.63 -10.06
CA PRO A 470 -16.19 -6.24 -11.47
C PRO A 470 -15.34 -7.17 -12.36
N VAL A 471 -14.54 -8.09 -11.81
CA VAL A 471 -13.67 -9.01 -12.57
C VAL A 471 -13.79 -10.43 -11.98
N PRO A 472 -13.77 -11.50 -12.79
CA PRO A 472 -13.66 -12.87 -12.29
C PRO A 472 -12.34 -13.12 -11.52
N VAL A 473 -12.35 -14.08 -10.60
CA VAL A 473 -11.17 -14.51 -9.85
C VAL A 473 -10.23 -15.34 -10.74
N ASP A 474 -8.94 -15.01 -10.73
CA ASP A 474 -7.85 -15.77 -11.35
C ASP A 474 -7.49 -16.94 -10.44
N VAL A 475 -8.03 -18.12 -10.77
CA VAL A 475 -7.88 -19.33 -9.94
C VAL A 475 -6.44 -19.82 -9.81
N HIS A 476 -5.53 -19.37 -10.67
CA HIS A 476 -4.10 -19.73 -10.65
C HIS A 476 -3.22 -18.69 -9.93
N ALA A 477 -3.76 -17.50 -9.57
CA ALA A 477 -3.00 -16.44 -8.92
C ALA A 477 -2.31 -16.93 -7.64
N TRP A 478 -2.99 -17.76 -6.83
CA TRP A 478 -2.46 -18.34 -5.59
C TRP A 478 -1.13 -19.09 -5.80
N GLU A 479 -1.03 -19.88 -6.88
CA GLU A 479 0.17 -20.66 -7.19
C GLU A 479 1.32 -19.77 -7.68
N ARG A 480 0.99 -18.70 -8.42
CA ARG A 480 1.97 -17.73 -8.89
C ARG A 480 2.54 -16.88 -7.76
N ARG A 481 1.72 -16.43 -6.79
CA ARG A 481 2.19 -15.79 -5.53
C ARG A 481 3.24 -16.67 -4.83
N ALA A 482 2.93 -17.94 -4.61
CA ALA A 482 3.82 -18.87 -3.93
C ALA A 482 5.13 -19.12 -4.71
N ALA A 483 5.10 -19.06 -6.04
CA ALA A 483 6.30 -19.12 -6.87
C ALA A 483 7.10 -17.81 -6.85
N ALA A 484 6.45 -16.64 -6.86
CA ALA A 484 7.08 -15.33 -6.76
C ALA A 484 7.79 -15.15 -5.41
N ARG A 485 7.14 -15.46 -4.28
CA ARG A 485 7.73 -15.37 -2.92
C ARG A 485 9.05 -16.14 -2.79
N ARG A 486 9.19 -17.28 -3.48
CA ARG A 486 10.46 -18.04 -3.52
C ARG A 486 11.57 -17.32 -4.31
N LYS A 487 11.23 -16.62 -5.40
CA LYS A 487 12.19 -15.78 -6.15
C LYS A 487 12.60 -14.56 -5.34
N GLU A 488 11.62 -13.89 -4.72
CA GLU A 488 11.86 -12.72 -3.87
C GLU A 488 12.87 -13.03 -2.77
N LEU A 489 12.70 -14.14 -2.03
CA LEU A 489 13.66 -14.55 -1.01
C LEU A 489 15.09 -14.71 -1.56
N VAL A 490 15.25 -15.36 -2.73
CA VAL A 490 16.57 -15.50 -3.38
C VAL A 490 17.13 -14.13 -3.77
N VAL A 491 16.36 -13.32 -4.49
CA VAL A 491 16.79 -11.98 -4.96
C VAL A 491 17.10 -11.04 -3.81
N GLY A 492 16.30 -11.07 -2.73
CA GLY A 492 16.51 -10.26 -1.53
C GLY A 492 17.81 -10.60 -0.81
N TRP A 493 18.12 -11.89 -0.64
CA TRP A 493 19.40 -12.33 -0.07
C TRP A 493 20.59 -12.06 -0.99
N THR A 494 20.47 -12.30 -2.30
CA THR A 494 21.54 -11.98 -3.27
C THR A 494 21.83 -10.48 -3.29
N ALA A 495 20.80 -9.64 -3.35
CA ALA A 495 20.96 -8.18 -3.28
C ALA A 495 21.61 -7.75 -1.97
N LEU A 496 21.15 -8.27 -0.81
CA LEU A 496 21.75 -7.93 0.49
C LEU A 496 23.24 -8.30 0.58
N VAL A 497 23.64 -9.45 0.01
CA VAL A 497 25.05 -9.87 0.00
C VAL A 497 25.90 -9.00 -0.94
N TRP A 498 25.36 -8.54 -2.06
CA TRP A 498 26.11 -7.74 -3.02
C TRP A 498 26.12 -6.23 -2.71
N SER A 499 25.08 -5.72 -2.05
CA SER A 499 24.86 -4.28 -1.83
C SER A 499 25.18 -3.79 -0.41
N THR A 500 25.80 -4.60 0.45
CA THR A 500 26.13 -4.19 1.83
C THR A 500 27.60 -4.44 2.19
N PRO A 501 28.22 -3.58 3.04
CA PRO A 501 29.59 -3.80 3.51
C PRO A 501 29.78 -5.14 4.25
N ALA A 502 28.75 -5.60 4.97
CA ALA A 502 28.77 -6.90 5.64
C ALA A 502 28.73 -8.07 4.65
N GLY A 503 27.95 -7.95 3.57
CA GLY A 503 27.93 -8.91 2.47
C GLY A 503 29.27 -8.96 1.72
N ALA A 504 29.84 -7.80 1.39
CA ALA A 504 31.17 -7.69 0.80
C ALA A 504 32.27 -8.34 1.68
N ALA A 505 32.24 -8.11 2.99
CA ALA A 505 33.16 -8.75 3.94
C ALA A 505 32.99 -10.28 4.00
N LEU A 506 31.74 -10.79 3.93
CA LEU A 506 31.45 -12.22 3.88
C LEU A 506 31.98 -12.84 2.57
N MET A 507 31.78 -12.18 1.43
CA MET A 507 32.33 -12.63 0.14
C MET A 507 33.86 -12.62 0.14
N GLY A 508 34.49 -11.55 0.63
CA GLY A 508 35.95 -11.47 0.76
C GLY A 508 36.52 -12.58 1.65
N THR A 509 35.83 -12.90 2.76
CA THR A 509 36.20 -14.01 3.65
C THR A 509 36.06 -15.37 2.94
N ALA A 510 34.98 -15.59 2.20
CA ALA A 510 34.77 -16.83 1.44
C ALA A 510 35.82 -17.01 0.32
N LEU A 511 36.16 -15.92 -0.39
CA LEU A 511 37.22 -15.92 -1.40
C LEU A 511 38.60 -16.21 -0.78
N ALA A 512 38.92 -15.59 0.35
CA ALA A 512 40.18 -15.83 1.07
C ALA A 512 40.30 -17.28 1.57
N LEU A 513 39.22 -17.85 2.12
CA LEU A 513 39.17 -19.26 2.53
C LEU A 513 39.26 -20.22 1.33
N GLY A 514 38.60 -19.89 0.21
CA GLY A 514 38.67 -20.67 -1.02
C GLY A 514 40.06 -20.68 -1.64
N ALA A 515 40.69 -19.51 -1.77
CA ALA A 515 42.06 -19.37 -2.26
C ALA A 515 43.09 -20.03 -1.34
N GLY A 516 42.96 -19.85 -0.02
CA GLY A 516 43.81 -20.51 0.98
C GLY A 516 43.68 -22.03 0.94
N SER A 517 42.46 -22.56 0.80
CA SER A 517 42.21 -24.00 0.67
C SER A 517 42.74 -24.56 -0.66
N TRP A 518 42.56 -23.83 -1.77
CA TRP A 518 43.11 -24.20 -3.08
C TRP A 518 44.65 -24.24 -3.07
N TRP A 519 45.28 -23.28 -2.38
CA TRP A 519 46.74 -23.23 -2.21
C TRP A 519 47.24 -24.40 -1.34
N PHE A 520 46.59 -24.64 -0.19
CA PHE A 520 46.92 -25.76 0.70
C PHE A 520 46.71 -27.15 0.07
N LEU A 521 45.83 -27.26 -0.94
CA LEU A 521 45.60 -28.49 -1.70
C LEU A 521 46.50 -28.61 -2.96
N ARG A 522 47.44 -27.67 -3.18
CA ARG A 522 48.38 -27.66 -4.32
C ARG A 522 49.86 -27.45 -3.95
N GLY A 523 50.16 -27.14 -2.69
CA GLY A 523 51.51 -27.12 -2.11
C GLY A 523 51.85 -28.44 -1.42
#